data_AF-A0A945VBZ0-F1
#
_entry.id   AF-A0A945VBZ0-F1
#
_cell.length_a   1.000
_cell.length_b   1.000
_cell.length_c   1.000
_cell.angle_alpha   90.00
_cell.angle_beta   90.00
_cell.angle_gamma   90.00
#
_symmetry.space_group_name_H-M   'P 1'
#
loop_
_entity.id
_entity.type
_entity.pdbx_description
1 polymer ?
#
loop_
_entity_poly.entity_id
_entity_poly.type
_entity_poly.pdbx_seq_one_letter_code
_entity_poly.pdbx_strand_id
1 'polypeptide(L)'
;MKTKTNSQLFYNLRNDNKFFTFEGYDFKIIDNCLEIIYSFNLADKVNFNPKLRFLPSKHINYNSFNKHSLNNFVFHMGMVELISYWKAACPKKVIIKPSYLSSEQIEFWKKLYFHGLGEFFYLNGISVEENSFMYITTHGKKLNPVAKELSNNKVIVPVGGGKDSIVTLELLKEKGMGVIPFFVNPREASWRTIEVAGFTKNDCIV
;
A
#
# COMPACT_ATOMS: atom_id res chain seq x y z
N MET A 1 -6.23 -21.01 25.33
CA MET A 1 -7.31 -21.71 24.58
C MET A 1 -7.74 -20.97 23.30
N LYS A 2 -7.89 -19.63 23.26
CA LYS A 2 -8.32 -18.88 22.06
C LYS A 2 -7.44 -19.06 20.80
N THR A 3 -6.11 -19.14 20.93
CA THR A 3 -5.17 -19.22 19.79
C THR A 3 -5.29 -20.52 18.98
N LYS A 4 -5.54 -21.68 19.63
CA LYS A 4 -5.76 -22.96 18.93
C LYS A 4 -7.03 -22.92 18.06
N THR A 5 -8.07 -22.23 18.52
CA THR A 5 -9.33 -22.06 17.77
C THR A 5 -9.14 -21.19 16.53
N ASN A 6 -8.33 -20.12 16.61
CA ASN A 6 -8.07 -19.23 15.48
C ASN A 6 -7.22 -19.91 14.39
N SER A 7 -6.23 -20.71 14.78
CA SER A 7 -5.44 -21.51 13.83
C SER A 7 -6.32 -22.49 13.06
N GLN A 8 -7.23 -23.18 13.76
CA GLN A 8 -8.20 -24.07 13.11
C GLN A 8 -9.15 -23.28 12.17
N LEU A 9 -9.64 -22.13 12.61
CA LEU A 9 -10.49 -21.26 11.80
C LEU A 9 -9.78 -20.82 10.50
N PHE A 10 -8.49 -20.48 10.57
CA PHE A 10 -7.67 -20.17 9.40
C PHE A 10 -7.70 -21.31 8.37
N TYR A 11 -7.43 -22.55 8.80
CA TYR A 11 -7.43 -23.69 7.87
C TYR A 11 -8.82 -23.99 7.32
N ASN A 12 -9.87 -23.88 8.13
CA ASN A 12 -11.25 -24.10 7.69
C ASN A 12 -11.66 -23.07 6.62
N LEU A 13 -11.51 -21.76 6.91
CA LEU A 13 -11.87 -20.71 5.97
C LEU A 13 -11.09 -20.79 4.66
N ARG A 14 -9.80 -21.12 4.74
CA ARG A 14 -8.92 -21.28 3.58
C ARG A 14 -9.26 -22.50 2.72
N ASN A 15 -9.82 -23.55 3.31
CA ASN A 15 -10.31 -24.72 2.58
C ASN A 15 -11.68 -24.43 1.93
N ASP A 16 -12.56 -23.73 2.64
CA ASP A 16 -13.89 -23.38 2.15
C ASP A 16 -13.86 -22.34 1.02
N ASN A 17 -12.83 -21.49 0.99
CA ASN A 17 -12.65 -20.44 0.00
C ASN A 17 -11.39 -20.70 -0.81
N LYS A 18 -11.57 -21.25 -2.01
CA LYS A 18 -10.47 -21.79 -2.83
C LYS A 18 -9.56 -20.72 -3.43
N PHE A 19 -10.10 -19.53 -3.71
CA PHE A 19 -9.35 -18.45 -4.34
C PHE A 19 -9.84 -17.05 -3.92
N PHE A 20 -8.98 -16.05 -4.09
CA PHE A 20 -9.33 -14.64 -4.06
C PHE A 20 -8.87 -14.01 -5.37
N THR A 21 -9.71 -13.18 -5.98
CA THR A 21 -9.40 -12.55 -7.27
C THR A 21 -9.39 -11.04 -7.15
N PHE A 22 -8.31 -10.43 -7.61
CA PHE A 22 -8.32 -9.04 -8.05
C PHE A 22 -8.92 -9.04 -9.46
N GLU A 23 -10.17 -8.62 -9.59
CA GLU A 23 -10.93 -8.67 -10.84
C GLU A 23 -10.56 -7.51 -11.77
N GLY A 24 -10.44 -6.30 -11.22
CA GLY A 24 -10.29 -5.09 -12.00
C GLY A 24 -10.25 -3.86 -11.12
N TYR A 25 -9.97 -2.71 -11.74
CA TYR A 25 -10.06 -1.41 -11.10
C TYR A 25 -10.47 -0.36 -12.13
N ASP A 26 -11.06 0.71 -11.64
CA ASP A 26 -11.31 1.93 -12.40
C ASP A 26 -10.91 3.14 -11.56
N PHE A 27 -10.54 4.23 -12.22
CA PHE A 27 -10.18 5.46 -11.54
C PHE A 27 -10.47 6.69 -12.40
N LYS A 28 -10.75 7.79 -11.71
CA LYS A 28 -10.99 9.09 -12.32
C LYS A 28 -10.41 10.21 -11.46
N ILE A 29 -10.12 11.33 -12.11
CA ILE A 29 -9.71 12.56 -11.43
C ILE A 29 -10.87 13.55 -11.54
N ILE A 30 -11.37 14.02 -10.41
CA ILE A 30 -12.42 15.06 -10.32
C ILE A 30 -11.93 16.11 -9.34
N ASP A 31 -11.87 17.38 -9.74
CA ASP A 31 -11.40 18.49 -8.89
C ASP A 31 -10.05 18.21 -8.20
N ASN A 32 -9.11 17.61 -8.94
CA ASN A 32 -7.82 17.15 -8.43
C ASN A 32 -7.93 16.15 -7.25
N CYS A 33 -9.04 15.43 -7.12
CA CYS A 33 -9.19 14.24 -6.28
C CYS A 33 -8.99 13.00 -7.16
N LEU A 34 -8.16 12.06 -6.72
CA LEU A 34 -8.07 10.74 -7.35
C LEU A 34 -9.07 9.80 -6.68
N GLU A 35 -10.12 9.40 -7.42
CA GLU A 35 -11.07 8.39 -6.99
C GLU A 35 -10.74 7.07 -7.65
N ILE A 36 -10.63 6.01 -6.86
CA ILE A 36 -10.32 4.65 -7.31
C ILE A 36 -11.41 3.71 -6.81
N ILE A 37 -11.85 2.80 -7.66
CA ILE A 37 -12.74 1.70 -7.30
C ILE A 37 -12.05 0.41 -7.70
N TYR A 38 -11.86 -0.50 -6.73
CA TYR A 38 -11.37 -1.84 -7.00
C TYR A 38 -12.54 -2.82 -7.16
N SER A 39 -12.28 -3.98 -7.75
CA SER A 39 -13.22 -5.09 -7.82
C SER A 39 -12.54 -6.36 -7.34
N PHE A 40 -13.12 -6.98 -6.32
CA PHE A 40 -12.61 -8.19 -5.71
C PHE A 40 -13.70 -9.26 -5.64
N ASN A 41 -13.27 -10.51 -5.80
CA ASN A 41 -14.10 -11.69 -5.67
C ASN A 41 -13.45 -12.66 -4.67
N LEU A 42 -14.21 -13.10 -3.68
CA LEU A 42 -13.84 -14.17 -2.77
C LEU A 42 -14.61 -15.44 -3.14
N ALA A 43 -13.93 -16.35 -3.83
CA ALA A 43 -14.40 -17.69 -4.18
C ALA A 43 -15.81 -17.75 -4.78
N ASP A 44 -16.20 -16.77 -5.61
CA ASP A 44 -17.54 -16.60 -6.20
C ASP A 44 -18.70 -16.47 -5.20
N LYS A 45 -18.41 -16.36 -3.90
CA LYS A 45 -19.41 -16.19 -2.84
C LYS A 45 -19.68 -14.73 -2.55
N VAL A 46 -18.64 -13.89 -2.64
CA VAL A 46 -18.71 -12.47 -2.30
C VAL A 46 -17.97 -11.66 -3.36
N ASN A 47 -18.68 -10.72 -3.99
CA ASN A 47 -18.12 -9.69 -4.85
C ASN A 47 -18.27 -8.34 -4.15
N PHE A 48 -17.23 -7.52 -4.17
CA PHE A 48 -17.30 -6.19 -3.53
C PHE A 48 -16.34 -5.20 -4.20
N ASN A 49 -16.65 -3.91 -4.02
CA ASN A 49 -15.97 -2.83 -4.71
C ASN A 49 -15.52 -1.71 -3.75
N PRO A 50 -14.40 -1.90 -3.03
CA PRO A 50 -13.92 -0.88 -2.12
C PRO A 50 -13.46 0.35 -2.91
N LYS A 51 -13.72 1.53 -2.34
CA LYS A 51 -13.41 2.81 -2.96
C LYS A 51 -12.37 3.55 -2.14
N LEU A 52 -11.34 4.04 -2.81
CA LEU A 52 -10.35 4.95 -2.24
C LEU A 52 -10.51 6.32 -2.86
N ARG A 53 -10.39 7.35 -2.03
CA ARG A 53 -10.38 8.74 -2.49
C ARG A 53 -9.16 9.43 -1.89
N PHE A 54 -8.26 9.88 -2.76
CA PHE A 54 -7.16 10.75 -2.37
C PHE A 54 -7.57 12.19 -2.60
N LEU A 55 -7.46 12.97 -1.53
CA LEU A 55 -7.82 14.38 -1.56
C LEU A 55 -6.70 15.21 -2.22
N PRO A 56 -7.04 16.40 -2.76
CA PRO A 56 -6.04 17.32 -3.27
C PRO A 56 -5.06 17.70 -2.15
N SER A 57 -3.77 17.74 -2.47
CA SER A 57 -2.76 18.32 -1.60
C SER A 57 -1.95 19.35 -2.39
N LYS A 58 -1.34 20.31 -1.70
CA LYS A 58 -0.51 21.32 -2.37
C LYS A 58 0.71 20.72 -3.08
N HIS A 59 1.09 19.51 -2.70
CA HIS A 59 2.27 18.80 -3.21
C HIS A 59 1.93 17.87 -4.38
N ILE A 60 0.64 17.55 -4.58
CA ILE A 60 0.20 16.56 -5.57
C ILE A 60 -0.87 17.15 -6.46
N ASN A 61 -0.54 17.27 -7.74
CA ASN A 61 -1.51 17.53 -8.81
C ASN A 61 -1.71 16.25 -9.62
N TYR A 62 -2.81 15.53 -9.39
CA TYR A 62 -3.13 14.29 -10.08
C TYR A 62 -3.31 14.49 -11.58
N ASN A 63 -3.79 15.66 -12.01
CA ASN A 63 -3.93 16.00 -13.44
C ASN A 63 -2.58 16.13 -14.17
N SER A 64 -1.47 16.27 -13.43
CA SER A 64 -0.14 16.36 -14.02
C SER A 64 0.46 15.01 -14.41
N PHE A 65 -0.13 13.90 -13.94
CA PHE A 65 0.36 12.56 -14.26
C PHE A 65 -0.26 12.06 -15.55
N ASN A 66 0.56 11.47 -16.42
CA ASN A 66 0.03 10.77 -17.59
C ASN A 66 -0.76 9.51 -17.16
N LYS A 67 -1.68 9.08 -18.03
CA LYS A 67 -2.56 7.94 -17.76
C LYS A 67 -1.79 6.64 -17.48
N HIS A 68 -0.67 6.41 -18.14
CA HIS A 68 0.15 5.21 -17.95
C HIS A 68 0.74 5.14 -16.54
N SER A 69 1.34 6.23 -16.07
CA SER A 69 1.91 6.34 -14.73
C SER A 69 0.86 6.17 -13.64
N LEU A 70 -0.29 6.83 -13.82
CA LEU A 70 -1.39 6.74 -12.86
C LEU A 70 -1.99 5.34 -12.84
N ASN A 71 -2.18 4.70 -14.00
CA ASN A 71 -2.66 3.33 -14.10
C ASN A 71 -1.71 2.34 -13.40
N ASN A 72 -0.40 2.50 -13.58
CA ASN A 72 0.61 1.69 -12.90
C ASN A 72 0.52 1.84 -11.37
N PHE A 73 0.44 3.08 -10.87
CA PHE A 73 0.24 3.37 -9.45
C PHE A 73 -1.06 2.75 -8.89
N VAL A 74 -2.19 2.97 -9.56
CA VAL A 74 -3.51 2.48 -9.12
C VAL A 74 -3.55 0.96 -9.04
N PHE A 75 -2.95 0.26 -10.02
CA PHE A 75 -2.83 -1.19 -9.99
C PHE A 75 -2.06 -1.68 -8.76
N HIS A 76 -0.87 -1.14 -8.50
CA HIS A 76 -0.06 -1.57 -7.36
C HIS A 76 -0.68 -1.18 -6.01
N MET A 77 -1.41 -0.07 -5.94
CA MET A 77 -2.25 0.24 -4.77
C MET A 77 -3.35 -0.82 -4.56
N GLY A 78 -3.92 -1.36 -5.63
CA GLY A 78 -4.87 -2.48 -5.54
C GLY A 78 -4.24 -3.76 -5.00
N MET A 79 -2.97 -4.03 -5.33
CA MET A 79 -2.20 -5.13 -4.73
C MET A 79 -1.98 -4.91 -3.22
N VAL A 80 -1.71 -3.67 -2.79
CA VAL A 80 -1.62 -3.36 -1.35
C VAL A 80 -2.98 -3.57 -0.67
N GLU A 81 -4.06 -3.10 -1.28
CA GLU A 81 -5.40 -3.17 -0.70
C GLU A 81 -5.95 -4.61 -0.66
N LEU A 82 -5.60 -5.44 -1.64
CA LEU A 82 -5.99 -6.85 -1.72
C LEU A 82 -5.71 -7.63 -0.43
N ILE A 83 -4.54 -7.43 0.18
CA ILE A 83 -4.11 -8.24 1.32
C ILE A 83 -4.98 -7.99 2.57
N SER A 84 -5.55 -6.79 2.68
CA SER A 84 -6.48 -6.44 3.75
C SER A 84 -7.71 -7.34 3.73
N TYR A 85 -8.27 -7.59 2.55
CA TYR A 85 -9.46 -8.44 2.38
C TYR A 85 -9.13 -9.93 2.29
N TRP A 86 -7.96 -10.29 1.77
CA TRP A 86 -7.50 -11.68 1.76
C TRP A 86 -7.53 -12.30 3.16
N LYS A 87 -7.22 -11.53 4.21
CA LYS A 87 -7.26 -11.98 5.63
C LYS A 87 -8.64 -12.48 6.08
N ALA A 88 -9.72 -12.15 5.38
CA ALA A 88 -11.08 -12.58 5.74
C ALA A 88 -11.27 -14.11 5.56
N ALA A 89 -10.52 -14.73 4.66
CA ALA A 89 -10.65 -16.16 4.38
C ALA A 89 -9.34 -16.88 4.06
N CYS A 90 -8.25 -16.13 3.88
CA CYS A 90 -6.90 -16.61 3.64
C CYS A 90 -6.76 -17.67 2.54
N PRO A 91 -7.36 -17.54 1.34
CA PRO A 91 -7.25 -18.56 0.29
C PRO A 91 -5.79 -18.82 -0.14
N LYS A 92 -5.50 -20.08 -0.52
CA LYS A 92 -4.19 -20.48 -1.09
C LYS A 92 -3.89 -19.75 -2.41
N LYS A 93 -4.91 -19.63 -3.25
CA LYS A 93 -4.78 -19.10 -4.61
C LYS A 93 -5.22 -17.64 -4.66
N VAL A 94 -4.36 -16.78 -5.18
CA VAL A 94 -4.69 -15.40 -5.52
C VAL A 94 -4.58 -15.24 -7.03
N ILE A 95 -5.59 -14.65 -7.65
CA ILE A 95 -5.67 -14.46 -9.10
C ILE A 95 -5.68 -12.96 -9.38
N ILE A 96 -4.72 -12.48 -10.14
CA ILE A 96 -4.60 -11.08 -10.56
C ILE A 96 -5.00 -10.99 -12.02
N LYS A 97 -6.23 -10.56 -12.30
CA LYS A 97 -6.74 -10.39 -13.67
C LYS A 97 -6.30 -9.10 -14.38
N PRO A 98 -6.14 -7.94 -13.70
CA PRO A 98 -5.92 -6.67 -14.40
C PRO A 98 -4.58 -6.52 -15.12
N SER A 99 -3.53 -7.22 -14.68
CA SER A 99 -2.18 -7.02 -15.21
C SER A 99 -1.29 -8.23 -15.00
N TYR A 100 -0.38 -8.42 -15.95
CA TYR A 100 0.66 -9.43 -15.85
C TYR A 100 1.76 -9.01 -14.88
N LEU A 101 2.16 -9.91 -13.98
CA LEU A 101 3.34 -9.82 -13.11
C LEU A 101 4.36 -10.88 -13.53
N SER A 102 5.65 -10.51 -13.59
CA SER A 102 6.73 -11.48 -13.78
C SER A 102 6.96 -12.33 -12.53
N SER A 103 7.73 -13.41 -12.66
CA SER A 103 8.10 -14.28 -11.53
C SER A 103 8.76 -13.50 -10.39
N GLU A 104 9.68 -12.57 -10.71
CA GLU A 104 10.37 -11.74 -9.72
C GLU A 104 9.39 -10.78 -9.01
N GLN A 105 8.41 -10.24 -9.73
CA GLN A 105 7.37 -9.40 -9.13
C GLN A 105 6.45 -10.22 -8.22
N ILE A 106 6.11 -11.45 -8.61
CA ILE A 106 5.32 -12.37 -7.77
C ILE A 106 6.07 -12.69 -6.48
N GLU A 107 7.37 -13.02 -6.56
CA GLU A 107 8.21 -13.27 -5.39
C GLU A 107 8.29 -12.05 -4.48
N PHE A 108 8.48 -10.85 -5.05
CA PHE A 108 8.44 -9.60 -4.30
C PHE A 108 7.14 -9.42 -3.53
N TRP A 109 5.97 -9.58 -4.18
CA TRP A 109 4.67 -9.43 -3.53
C TRP A 109 4.43 -10.51 -2.47
N LYS A 110 4.80 -11.76 -2.74
CA LYS A 110 4.71 -12.86 -1.75
C LYS A 110 5.55 -12.55 -0.51
N LYS A 111 6.79 -12.11 -0.69
CA LYS A 111 7.68 -11.74 0.42
C LYS A 111 7.11 -10.58 1.22
N LEU A 112 6.62 -9.53 0.54
CA LEU A 112 6.00 -8.38 1.17
C LEU A 112 4.77 -8.77 2.00
N TYR A 113 3.88 -9.59 1.43
CA TYR A 113 2.69 -10.07 2.14
C TYR A 113 3.04 -10.98 3.31
N PHE A 114 3.99 -11.90 3.15
CA PHE A 114 4.37 -12.82 4.21
C PHE A 114 4.89 -12.07 5.45
N HIS A 115 5.83 -11.15 5.25
CA HIS A 115 6.37 -10.35 6.35
C HIS A 115 5.37 -9.32 6.88
N GLY A 116 4.56 -8.72 6.01
CA GLY A 116 3.50 -7.80 6.41
C GLY A 116 2.38 -8.47 7.23
N LEU A 117 2.20 -9.78 7.08
CA LEU A 117 1.25 -10.59 7.85
C LEU A 117 1.86 -11.22 9.11
N GLY A 118 3.10 -10.91 9.48
CA GLY A 118 3.78 -11.53 10.62
C GLY A 118 3.00 -11.43 11.94
N GLU A 119 2.51 -10.23 12.28
CA GLU A 119 1.67 -10.03 13.46
C GLU A 119 0.34 -10.79 13.36
N PHE A 120 -0.30 -10.77 12.17
CA PHE A 120 -1.53 -11.50 11.93
C PHE A 120 -1.35 -13.02 12.13
N PHE A 121 -0.25 -13.60 11.63
CA PHE A 121 0.06 -15.01 11.83
C PHE A 121 0.36 -15.32 13.30
N TYR A 122 1.17 -14.48 13.95
CA TYR A 122 1.54 -14.65 15.35
C TYR A 122 0.33 -14.62 16.29
N LEU A 123 -0.49 -13.58 16.21
CA LEU A 123 -1.66 -13.40 17.08
C LEU A 123 -2.72 -14.50 16.90
N ASN A 124 -2.80 -15.10 15.71
CA ASN A 124 -3.76 -16.17 15.40
C ASN A 124 -3.17 -17.58 15.52
N GLY A 125 -1.90 -17.73 15.92
CA GLY A 125 -1.25 -19.04 16.04
C GLY A 125 -1.17 -19.79 14.69
N ILE A 126 -1.01 -19.05 13.59
CA ILE A 126 -0.92 -19.61 12.24
C ILE A 126 0.55 -19.94 11.96
N SER A 127 0.82 -21.20 11.58
CA SER A 127 2.15 -21.64 11.16
C SER A 127 2.11 -22.03 9.68
N VAL A 128 2.75 -21.21 8.84
CA VAL A 128 2.84 -21.38 7.38
C VAL A 128 4.21 -20.95 6.89
N GLU A 129 4.65 -21.52 5.79
CA GLU A 129 5.92 -21.16 5.15
C GLU A 129 5.73 -20.11 4.06
N GLU A 130 6.72 -19.24 3.87
CA GLU A 130 6.71 -18.17 2.85
C GLU A 130 6.46 -18.69 1.43
N ASN A 131 6.95 -19.90 1.13
CA ASN A 131 6.80 -20.48 -0.19
C ASN A 131 5.38 -21.02 -0.46
N SER A 132 4.65 -21.44 0.58
CA SER A 132 3.39 -22.20 0.45
C SER A 132 2.15 -21.49 1.03
N PHE A 133 2.31 -20.36 1.73
CA PHE A 133 1.17 -19.60 2.27
C PHE A 133 0.33 -18.91 1.18
N MET A 134 0.84 -18.71 -0.03
CA MET A 134 0.11 -18.09 -1.12
C MET A 134 0.72 -18.45 -2.49
N TYR A 135 -0.15 -18.68 -3.46
CA TYR A 135 0.19 -18.85 -4.87
C TYR A 135 -0.52 -17.77 -5.68
N ILE A 136 0.25 -16.90 -6.34
CA ILE A 136 -0.27 -15.83 -7.17
C ILE A 136 -0.23 -16.27 -8.64
N THR A 137 -1.37 -16.18 -9.30
CA THR A 137 -1.51 -16.34 -10.75
C THR A 137 -1.96 -15.01 -11.33
N THR A 138 -1.56 -14.73 -12.57
CA THR A 138 -1.63 -13.38 -13.12
C THR A 138 -1.97 -13.44 -14.60
N HIS A 139 -2.79 -12.51 -15.07
CA HIS A 139 -3.31 -12.41 -16.43
C HIS A 139 -3.27 -10.96 -16.93
N GLY A 140 -3.56 -10.76 -18.21
CA GLY A 140 -3.59 -9.43 -18.81
C GLY A 140 -2.23 -8.99 -19.35
N LYS A 141 -2.07 -7.68 -19.57
CA LYS A 141 -0.85 -7.11 -20.16
C LYS A 141 0.14 -6.72 -19.08
N LYS A 142 1.43 -6.81 -19.40
CA LYS A 142 2.50 -6.31 -18.52
C LYS A 142 2.44 -4.78 -18.47
N LEU A 143 2.55 -4.22 -17.27
CA LEU A 143 2.71 -2.78 -17.09
C LEU A 143 4.18 -2.40 -17.24
N ASN A 144 4.46 -1.36 -18.02
CA ASN A 144 5.81 -0.83 -18.18
C ASN A 144 6.22 0.02 -16.97
N PRO A 145 7.48 -0.09 -16.51
CA PRO A 145 8.03 0.79 -15.48
C PRO A 145 7.84 2.27 -15.83
N VAL A 146 7.67 3.09 -14.80
CA VAL A 146 7.59 4.55 -14.94
C VAL A 146 8.93 5.12 -14.50
N ALA A 147 9.71 5.63 -15.45
CA ALA A 147 10.89 6.42 -15.13
C ALA A 147 10.48 7.88 -14.96
N LYS A 148 10.95 8.51 -13.88
CA LYS A 148 10.79 9.95 -13.67
C LYS A 148 12.07 10.50 -13.07
N GLU A 149 12.55 11.59 -13.65
CA GLU A 149 13.65 12.35 -13.06
C GLU A 149 13.17 12.99 -11.76
N LEU A 150 13.90 12.73 -10.69
CA LEU A 150 13.61 13.31 -9.39
C LEU A 150 14.30 14.67 -9.26
N SER A 151 13.74 15.54 -8.42
CA SER A 151 14.36 16.83 -8.15
C SER A 151 15.63 16.63 -7.33
N ASN A 152 16.74 17.23 -7.77
CA ASN A 152 17.99 17.25 -7.01
C ASN A 152 17.97 18.25 -5.85
N ASN A 153 16.97 19.14 -5.80
CA ASN A 153 16.89 20.25 -4.84
C ASN A 153 15.71 20.12 -3.88
N LYS A 154 14.98 18.99 -3.91
CA LYS A 154 13.86 18.73 -3.00
C LYS A 154 13.95 17.34 -2.42
N VAL A 155 13.52 17.20 -1.17
CA VAL A 155 13.59 15.93 -0.44
C VAL A 155 12.37 15.77 0.45
N ILE A 156 11.84 14.54 0.49
CA ILE A 156 10.79 14.14 1.44
C ILE A 156 11.47 13.56 2.67
N VAL A 157 11.16 14.08 3.85
CA VAL A 157 11.78 13.65 5.11
C VAL A 157 10.73 12.97 5.99
N PRO A 158 10.84 11.66 6.27
CA PRO A 158 10.00 10.99 7.24
C PRO A 158 10.23 11.55 8.65
N VAL A 159 9.16 12.01 9.31
CA VAL A 159 9.23 12.59 10.65
C VAL A 159 8.55 11.69 11.66
N GLY A 160 9.34 11.13 12.58
CA GLY A 160 8.83 10.31 13.69
C GLY A 160 8.55 11.10 14.97
N GLY A 161 9.00 12.36 15.05
CA GLY A 161 8.95 13.18 16.27
C GLY A 161 10.13 12.97 17.22
N GLY A 162 11.15 12.22 16.79
CA GLY A 162 12.40 12.04 17.52
C GLY A 162 13.44 13.11 17.20
N LYS A 163 14.51 13.16 18.00
CA LYS A 163 15.64 14.09 17.82
C LYS A 163 16.30 13.99 16.43
N ASP A 164 16.34 12.80 15.85
CA ASP A 164 17.00 12.58 14.56
C ASP A 164 16.21 13.25 13.41
N SER A 165 14.88 13.31 13.53
CA SER A 165 14.04 14.00 12.56
C SER A 165 14.29 15.51 12.58
N ILE A 166 14.34 16.17 13.74
CA ILE A 166 14.59 17.62 13.81
C ILE A 166 15.98 17.99 13.30
N VAL A 167 17.01 17.22 13.68
CA VAL A 167 18.38 17.44 13.21
C VAL A 167 18.46 17.29 11.68
N THR A 168 17.79 16.28 11.12
CA THR A 168 17.75 16.08 9.66
C THR A 168 17.06 17.24 8.94
N LEU A 169 15.93 17.72 9.45
CA LEU A 169 15.19 18.84 8.88
C LEU A 169 16.05 20.12 8.85
N GLU A 170 16.70 20.45 9.97
CA GLU A 170 17.53 21.67 10.06
C GLU A 170 18.76 21.62 9.15
N LEU A 171 19.50 20.49 9.14
CA LEU A 171 20.68 20.35 8.28
C LEU A 171 20.35 20.45 6.78
N LEU A 172 19.21 19.91 6.35
CA LEU A 172 18.79 19.99 4.95
C LEU A 172 18.34 21.40 4.57
N LYS A 173 17.65 22.09 5.48
CA LYS A 173 17.27 23.50 5.30
C LYS A 173 18.50 24.41 5.23
N GLU A 174 19.48 24.22 6.11
CA GLU A 174 20.73 25.00 6.11
C GLU A 174 21.49 24.87 4.78
N LYS A 175 21.43 23.67 4.16
CA LYS A 175 21.98 23.42 2.83
C LYS A 175 21.12 23.94 1.67
N GLY A 176 20.01 24.63 1.94
CA GLY A 176 19.13 25.21 0.92
C GLY A 176 18.22 24.21 0.21
N MET A 177 18.05 23.00 0.74
CA MET A 177 17.16 21.99 0.15
C MET A 177 15.69 22.34 0.40
N GLY A 178 14.84 22.13 -0.60
CA GLY A 178 13.38 22.18 -0.45
C GLY A 178 12.87 20.94 0.29
N VAL A 179 12.67 21.06 1.60
CA VAL A 179 12.25 19.95 2.46
C VAL A 179 10.72 19.84 2.53
N ILE A 180 10.20 18.62 2.35
CA ILE A 180 8.79 18.28 2.54
C ILE A 180 8.68 17.26 3.67
N PRO A 181 8.20 17.63 4.86
CA PRO A 181 8.00 16.66 5.94
C PRO A 181 6.91 15.64 5.57
N PHE A 182 7.14 14.37 5.91
CA PHE A 182 6.21 13.27 5.68
C PHE A 182 5.92 12.49 6.96
N PHE A 183 4.65 12.22 7.22
CA PHE A 183 4.20 11.49 8.40
C PHE A 183 3.42 10.23 8.04
N VAL A 184 3.52 9.23 8.91
CA VAL A 184 2.60 8.09 8.96
C VAL A 184 2.02 8.07 10.37
N ASN A 185 0.72 8.31 10.52
CA ASN A 185 0.04 8.44 11.83
C ASN A 185 0.74 9.44 12.80
N PRO A 186 0.73 10.74 12.47
CA PRO A 186 1.43 11.75 13.28
C PRO A 186 0.86 11.84 14.71
N ARG A 187 1.76 11.98 15.69
CA ARG A 187 1.43 12.24 17.10
C ARG A 187 1.75 13.69 17.45
N GLU A 188 1.31 14.13 18.62
CA GLU A 188 1.59 15.51 19.09
C GLU A 188 3.09 15.85 19.07
N ALA A 189 3.95 14.92 19.48
CA ALA A 189 5.40 15.10 19.42
C ALA A 189 5.89 15.36 17.98
N SER A 190 5.36 14.63 17.01
CA SER A 190 5.69 14.75 15.59
C SER A 190 5.27 16.13 15.04
N TRP A 191 4.13 16.66 15.48
CA TRP A 191 3.68 18.01 15.13
C TRP A 191 4.58 19.10 15.72
N ARG A 192 4.93 19.00 17.01
CA ARG A 192 5.83 19.96 17.66
C ARG A 192 7.20 19.99 16.98
N THR A 193 7.72 18.85 16.54
CA THR A 193 9.00 18.78 15.80
C THR A 193 9.00 19.65 14.56
N ILE A 194 7.95 19.60 13.75
CA ILE A 194 7.93 20.38 12.50
C ILE A 194 7.61 21.86 12.72
N GLU A 195 6.83 22.19 13.76
CA GLU A 195 6.60 23.58 14.16
C GLU A 195 7.92 24.23 14.61
N VAL A 196 8.72 23.53 15.42
CA VAL A 196 10.07 23.96 15.81
C VAL A 196 10.99 24.08 14.59
N ALA A 197 10.86 23.17 13.61
CA ALA A 197 11.57 23.26 12.35
C ALA A 197 11.03 24.34 11.38
N GLY A 198 10.04 25.13 11.79
CA GLY A 198 9.48 26.24 10.99
C GLY A 198 8.53 25.82 9.87
N PHE A 199 7.97 24.61 9.92
CA PHE A 199 6.94 24.13 8.99
C PHE A 199 5.54 24.20 9.60
N THR A 200 4.55 24.36 8.73
CA THR A 200 3.13 24.24 9.06
C THR A 200 2.58 22.89 8.61
N LYS A 201 1.38 22.53 9.09
CA LYS A 201 0.68 21.31 8.62
C LYS A 201 0.51 21.29 7.09
N ASN A 202 0.28 22.45 6.49
CA ASN A 202 0.14 22.56 5.05
C ASN A 202 1.42 22.20 4.32
N ASP A 203 2.61 22.39 4.92
CA ASP A 203 3.91 22.01 4.35
C ASP A 203 4.15 20.51 4.27
N CYS A 204 3.29 19.72 4.91
CA CYS A 204 3.53 18.31 5.13
C CYS A 204 2.69 17.41 4.22
N ILE A 205 3.19 16.20 4.00
CA ILE A 205 2.42 15.07 3.50
C ILE A 205 2.07 14.21 4.71
N VAL A 206 0.79 13.89 4.89
CA VAL A 206 0.26 13.09 6.01
C VAL A 206 -0.56 11.94 5.45
#